data_AF-A0A8S0UKU4-F1
#
_entry.id   AF-A0A8S0UKU4-F1
#
_cell.length_a   1.000
_cell.length_b   1.000
_cell.length_c   1.000
_cell.angle_alpha   90.00
_cell.angle_beta   90.00
_cell.angle_gamma   90.00
#
_symmetry.space_group_name_H-M   'P 1'
#
loop_
_entity.id
_entity.type
_entity.pdbx_description
1 polymer ?
#
loop_
_entity_poly.entity_id
_entity_poly.type
_entity_poly.pdbx_seq_one_letter_code
_entity_poly.pdbx_strand_id
1 'polypeptide(L)'
;MAAESSVKVPRIKLGSQGLEVSTQGLGCMNMSVFSGTPKPEAEMIKLAHHAINSGITFLDTSDVYGPHTNEIFLGKALKDGMREKVELATKFGITFQDGQMFVQGDPAYVRAACEASLKRLDIDCIDLYYQHRIDTRVPIEVTIGELKKLVEEGKVKYIGLSEASASTIRRAHAVHPITAMQLEWSLWSRDAEKEIIPTCRELGIGIVAYSPLGRGFLSSGPKMVETLPEEDPRKHLPRFQPENLEHNKRLYERVNDMQIERGAPLHS
;
A
#
# COMPACT_ATOMS: atom_id res chain seq x y z
N MET A 1 -4.48 20.49 32.56
CA MET A 1 -4.64 19.57 31.42
C MET A 1 -4.15 20.30 30.19
N ALA A 2 -2.90 20.07 29.81
CA ALA A 2 -2.37 20.66 28.58
C ALA A 2 -3.08 19.98 27.42
N ALA A 3 -3.70 20.76 26.53
CA ALA A 3 -4.17 20.24 25.26
C ALA A 3 -2.95 19.68 24.52
N GLU A 4 -2.86 18.35 24.41
CA GLU A 4 -1.88 17.72 23.54
C GLU A 4 -2.07 18.31 22.16
N SER A 5 -1.08 19.08 21.67
CA SER A 5 -1.02 19.47 20.28
C SER A 5 -0.74 18.20 19.49
N SER A 6 -1.78 17.43 19.17
CA SER A 6 -1.67 16.30 18.26
C SER A 6 -1.15 16.86 16.94
N VAL A 7 0.07 16.43 16.57
CA VAL A 7 0.62 16.71 15.24
C VAL A 7 -0.33 16.04 14.26
N LYS A 8 -1.24 16.82 13.66
CA LYS A 8 -2.16 16.30 12.66
C LYS A 8 -1.38 16.06 11.37
N VAL A 9 -1.39 14.80 10.90
CA VAL A 9 -0.80 14.43 9.62
C VAL A 9 -1.42 15.30 8.50
N PRO A 10 -0.63 16.06 7.72
CA PRO A 10 -1.17 16.90 6.65
C PRO A 10 -1.95 16.06 5.63
N ARG A 11 -2.97 16.66 5.00
CA ARG A 11 -3.71 16.05 3.89
C ARG A 11 -3.15 16.49 2.52
N ILE A 12 -3.32 15.65 1.51
CA ILE A 12 -2.88 15.87 0.14
C ILE A 12 -3.90 15.27 -0.85
N LYS A 13 -4.04 15.89 -2.03
CA LYS A 13 -4.76 15.29 -3.16
C LYS A 13 -3.94 14.13 -3.73
N LEU A 14 -4.50 12.93 -3.71
CA LEU A 14 -3.91 11.76 -4.35
C LEU A 14 -4.38 11.70 -5.80
N GLY A 15 -3.56 12.26 -6.70
CA GLY A 15 -3.92 12.43 -8.10
C GLY A 15 -4.82 13.65 -8.33
N SER A 16 -5.39 13.73 -9.53
CA SER A 16 -6.19 14.87 -10.00
C SER A 16 -7.69 14.60 -9.97
N GLN A 17 -8.10 13.39 -9.62
CA GLN A 17 -9.48 12.89 -9.67
C GLN A 17 -10.31 13.31 -8.44
N GLY A 18 -9.70 13.95 -7.45
CA GLY A 18 -10.40 14.52 -6.29
C GLY A 18 -10.29 13.71 -4.98
N LEU A 19 -9.61 12.57 -4.99
CA LEU A 19 -9.30 11.82 -3.77
C LEU A 19 -8.32 12.63 -2.89
N GLU A 20 -8.70 12.88 -1.64
CA GLU A 20 -7.84 13.55 -0.65
C GLU A 20 -7.56 12.62 0.52
N VAL A 21 -6.29 12.48 0.88
CA VAL A 21 -5.83 11.53 1.90
C VAL A 21 -4.77 12.14 2.81
N SER A 22 -4.45 11.50 3.92
CA SER A 22 -3.28 11.88 4.73
C SER A 22 -1.97 11.61 3.97
N THR A 23 -1.00 12.51 4.09
CA THR A 23 0.35 12.41 3.48
C THR A 23 1.13 11.18 3.93
N GLN A 24 0.79 10.64 5.10
CA GLN A 24 1.22 9.34 5.58
C GLN A 24 0.00 8.43 5.73
N GLY A 25 0.07 7.23 5.13
CA GLY A 25 -0.94 6.19 5.30
C GLY A 25 -0.50 5.09 6.27
N LEU A 26 -1.45 4.23 6.65
CA LEU A 26 -1.19 2.99 7.38
C LEU A 26 -1.34 1.80 6.45
N GLY A 27 -0.24 1.10 6.19
CA GLY A 27 -0.26 -0.20 5.53
C GLY A 27 -0.66 -1.29 6.52
N CYS A 28 -1.78 -1.97 6.26
CA CYS A 28 -2.40 -2.89 7.20
C CYS A 28 -1.90 -4.34 7.06
N MET A 29 -1.02 -4.65 6.10
CA MET A 29 -0.53 -6.01 5.81
C MET A 29 -0.09 -6.79 7.04
N ASN A 30 0.69 -6.17 7.94
CA ASN A 30 1.24 -6.82 9.13
C ASN A 30 0.29 -6.79 10.35
N MET A 31 -0.93 -6.28 10.19
CA MET A 31 -1.97 -6.32 11.22
C MET A 31 -2.75 -7.64 11.19
N SER A 32 -2.51 -8.49 10.19
CA SER A 32 -2.96 -9.89 10.15
C SER A 32 -1.78 -10.81 9.76
N VAL A 33 -2.08 -12.11 9.57
CA VAL A 33 -1.09 -13.17 9.34
C VAL A 33 -0.44 -13.03 7.97
N PHE A 34 0.56 -12.17 7.81
CA PHE A 34 1.39 -12.13 6.59
C PHE A 34 2.87 -12.40 6.86
N SER A 35 3.41 -11.87 7.97
CA SER A 35 4.78 -12.17 8.42
C SER A 35 4.86 -12.16 9.95
N GLY A 36 5.34 -13.26 10.54
CA GLY A 36 5.51 -13.42 11.99
C GLY A 36 4.22 -13.77 12.74
N THR A 37 4.33 -13.90 14.07
CA THR A 37 3.19 -14.19 14.95
C THR A 37 2.27 -12.97 15.03
N PRO A 38 0.97 -13.08 14.69
CA PRO A 38 0.04 -11.96 14.78
C PRO A 38 -0.06 -11.48 16.23
N LYS A 39 -0.06 -10.16 16.41
CA LYS A 39 -0.41 -9.56 17.70
C LYS A 39 -1.91 -9.79 17.99
N PRO A 40 -2.34 -9.77 19.26
CA PRO A 40 -3.75 -9.92 19.60
C PRO A 40 -4.64 -8.93 18.83
N GLU A 41 -5.79 -9.39 18.31
CA GLU A 41 -6.69 -8.57 17.49
C GLU A 41 -7.03 -7.22 18.15
N ALA A 42 -7.31 -7.25 19.46
CA ALA A 42 -7.63 -6.04 20.24
C ALA A 42 -6.49 -5.00 20.28
N GLU A 43 -5.22 -5.43 20.25
CA GLU A 43 -4.08 -4.51 20.18
C GLU A 43 -3.97 -3.88 18.79
N MET A 44 -4.23 -4.66 17.73
CA MET A 44 -4.23 -4.15 16.36
C MET A 44 -5.39 -3.18 16.12
N ILE A 45 -6.58 -3.41 16.69
CA ILE A 45 -7.69 -2.44 16.65
C ILE A 45 -7.27 -1.13 17.33
N LYS A 46 -6.66 -1.20 18.52
CA LYS A 46 -6.15 -0.01 19.22
C LYS A 46 -5.12 0.75 18.39
N LEU A 47 -4.23 0.05 17.69
CA LEU A 47 -3.25 0.66 16.78
C LEU A 47 -3.94 1.38 15.62
N ALA A 48 -4.90 0.73 14.96
CA ALA A 48 -5.67 1.34 13.87
C ALA A 48 -6.39 2.61 14.35
N HIS A 49 -7.05 2.54 15.50
CA HIS A 49 -7.73 3.68 16.11
C HIS A 49 -6.76 4.80 16.48
N HIS A 50 -5.59 4.46 17.03
CA HIS A 50 -4.56 5.44 17.34
C HIS A 50 -4.06 6.17 16.08
N ALA A 51 -3.83 5.44 14.99
CA ALA A 51 -3.45 6.04 13.70
C ALA A 51 -4.53 7.00 13.19
N ILE A 52 -5.79 6.55 13.16
CA ILE A 52 -6.94 7.35 12.72
C ILE A 52 -7.10 8.61 13.57
N ASN A 53 -7.07 8.46 14.89
CA ASN A 53 -7.22 9.58 15.82
C ASN A 53 -6.02 10.55 15.79
N SER A 54 -4.86 10.10 15.30
CA SER A 54 -3.69 10.95 15.04
C SER A 54 -3.74 11.68 13.69
N GLY A 55 -4.79 11.48 12.90
CA GLY A 55 -5.02 12.16 11.61
C GLY A 55 -4.58 11.38 10.38
N ILE A 56 -4.21 10.09 10.52
CA ILE A 56 -4.03 9.21 9.36
C ILE A 56 -5.41 8.84 8.83
N THR A 57 -5.66 9.12 7.56
CA THR A 57 -6.93 8.82 6.90
C THR A 57 -6.76 7.78 5.80
N PHE A 58 -5.56 7.58 5.25
CA PHE A 58 -5.32 6.56 4.23
C PHE A 58 -4.99 5.20 4.85
N LEU A 59 -5.88 4.21 4.68
CA LEU A 59 -5.63 2.83 5.07
C LEU A 59 -5.48 1.95 3.83
N ASP A 60 -4.41 1.16 3.76
CA ASP A 60 -4.12 0.27 2.63
C ASP A 60 -4.10 -1.20 3.06
N THR A 61 -4.98 -2.00 2.46
CA THR A 61 -5.06 -3.46 2.64
C THR A 61 -5.09 -4.20 1.30
N SER A 62 -5.31 -5.51 1.29
CA SER A 62 -5.52 -6.35 0.10
C SER A 62 -6.28 -7.61 0.50
N ASP A 63 -7.07 -8.14 -0.42
CA ASP A 63 -7.73 -9.44 -0.26
C ASP A 63 -6.77 -10.61 0.03
N VAL A 64 -5.51 -10.52 -0.40
CA VAL A 64 -4.50 -11.57 -0.23
C VAL A 64 -3.80 -11.56 1.14
N TYR A 65 -3.97 -10.51 1.96
CA TYR A 65 -3.27 -10.38 3.24
C TYR A 65 -3.86 -11.29 4.31
N GLY A 66 -3.05 -12.25 4.79
CA GLY A 66 -3.47 -13.35 5.68
C GLY A 66 -4.72 -14.02 5.15
N PRO A 67 -4.68 -14.59 3.93
CA PRO A 67 -5.68 -14.45 2.90
C PRO A 67 -7.09 -14.16 3.41
N HIS A 68 -7.62 -13.01 3.00
CA HIS A 68 -8.94 -12.49 3.33
C HIS A 68 -9.15 -12.03 4.78
N THR A 69 -8.29 -12.40 5.73
CA THR A 69 -8.49 -12.02 7.15
C THR A 69 -8.21 -10.55 7.45
N ASN A 70 -7.32 -9.89 6.70
CA ASN A 70 -7.00 -8.47 6.95
C ASN A 70 -8.21 -7.56 6.69
N GLU A 71 -8.97 -7.84 5.62
CA GLU A 71 -10.21 -7.11 5.31
C GLU A 71 -11.29 -7.37 6.38
N ILE A 72 -11.45 -8.61 6.85
CA ILE A 72 -12.39 -8.92 7.94
C ILE A 72 -12.00 -8.17 9.22
N PHE A 73 -10.71 -8.13 9.54
CA PHE A 73 -10.18 -7.37 10.66
C PHE A 73 -10.50 -5.88 10.53
N LEU A 74 -10.20 -5.26 9.38
CA LEU A 74 -10.49 -3.85 9.16
C LEU A 74 -11.98 -3.55 9.18
N GLY A 75 -12.83 -4.44 8.67
CA GLY A 75 -14.29 -4.30 8.78
C GLY A 75 -14.76 -4.20 10.23
N LYS A 76 -14.13 -4.93 11.16
CA LYS A 76 -14.39 -4.75 12.61
C LYS A 76 -13.80 -3.45 13.15
N ALA A 77 -12.57 -3.12 12.77
CA ALA A 77 -11.85 -1.96 13.29
C ALA A 77 -12.49 -0.62 12.86
N LEU A 78 -13.22 -0.61 11.74
CA LEU A 78 -13.84 0.57 11.16
C LEU A 78 -15.31 0.80 11.60
N LYS A 79 -15.84 -0.02 12.49
CA LYS A 79 -17.15 0.20 13.13
C LYS A 79 -17.13 1.45 14.03
N ASP A 80 -18.30 1.80 14.56
CA ASP A 80 -18.47 2.86 15.55
C ASP A 80 -17.98 4.25 15.08
N GLY A 81 -18.24 4.58 13.81
CA GLY A 81 -17.93 5.90 13.25
C GLY A 81 -16.48 6.08 12.78
N MET A 82 -15.69 5.01 12.70
CA MET A 82 -14.31 5.07 12.21
C MET A 82 -14.23 5.02 10.68
N ARG A 83 -15.18 4.37 10.00
CA ARG A 83 -15.23 4.26 8.53
C ARG A 83 -15.29 5.61 7.83
N GLU A 84 -15.99 6.58 8.39
CA GLU A 84 -16.19 7.93 7.84
C GLU A 84 -14.95 8.81 7.99
N LYS A 85 -13.97 8.38 8.79
CA LYS A 85 -12.73 9.11 9.04
C LYS A 85 -11.60 8.73 8.10
N VAL A 86 -11.80 7.73 7.24
CA VAL A 86 -10.74 7.14 6.42
C VAL A 86 -11.12 7.04 4.95
N GLU A 87 -10.11 7.16 4.11
CA GLU A 87 -10.12 6.72 2.72
C GLU A 87 -9.49 5.33 2.66
N LEU A 88 -10.33 4.32 2.43
CA LEU A 88 -9.93 2.92 2.47
C LEU A 88 -9.55 2.40 1.08
N ALA A 89 -8.32 1.91 0.96
CA ALA A 89 -7.81 1.22 -0.20
C ALA A 89 -7.73 -0.29 0.02
N THR A 90 -8.21 -1.06 -0.96
CA THR A 90 -7.95 -2.50 -1.04
C THR A 90 -7.59 -2.92 -2.47
N LYS A 91 -7.19 -4.17 -2.66
CA LYS A 91 -6.66 -4.69 -3.92
C LYS A 91 -7.16 -6.10 -4.19
N PHE A 92 -7.15 -6.44 -5.47
CA PHE A 92 -7.46 -7.77 -5.98
C PHE A 92 -6.43 -8.25 -6.99
N GLY A 93 -6.59 -9.50 -7.41
CA GLY A 93 -5.94 -10.04 -8.59
C GLY A 93 -4.79 -10.98 -8.29
N ILE A 94 -4.38 -11.14 -7.04
CA ILE A 94 -3.44 -12.19 -6.65
C ILE A 94 -4.22 -13.38 -6.12
N THR A 95 -3.97 -14.56 -6.69
CA THR A 95 -4.51 -15.84 -6.24
C THR A 95 -3.39 -16.83 -6.00
N PHE A 96 -3.63 -17.83 -5.16
CA PHE A 96 -2.70 -18.93 -4.93
C PHE A 96 -3.36 -20.25 -5.26
N GLN A 97 -2.68 -21.08 -6.05
CA GLN A 97 -3.06 -22.45 -6.31
C GLN A 97 -1.82 -23.32 -6.10
N ASP A 98 -1.91 -24.31 -5.21
CA ASP A 98 -0.81 -25.23 -4.87
C ASP A 98 0.49 -24.51 -4.46
N GLY A 99 0.36 -23.39 -3.74
CA GLY A 99 1.49 -22.55 -3.31
C GLY A 99 2.08 -21.65 -4.39
N GLN A 100 1.61 -21.78 -5.64
CA GLN A 100 2.02 -20.91 -6.75
C GLN A 100 1.11 -19.69 -6.85
N MET A 101 1.72 -18.53 -7.02
CA MET A 101 1.02 -17.27 -7.21
C MET A 101 0.56 -17.12 -8.68
N PHE A 102 -0.70 -16.76 -8.87
CA PHE A 102 -1.31 -16.42 -10.16
C PHE A 102 -1.89 -15.01 -10.12
N VAL A 103 -1.95 -14.37 -11.28
CA VAL A 103 -2.55 -13.04 -11.43
C VAL A 103 -3.82 -13.14 -12.26
N GLN A 104 -4.93 -12.59 -11.79
CA GLN A 104 -6.23 -12.63 -12.48
C GLN A 104 -6.77 -11.21 -12.68
N GLY A 105 -7.00 -10.85 -13.95
CA GLY A 105 -7.56 -9.57 -14.36
C GLY A 105 -8.82 -9.68 -15.22
N ASP A 106 -9.40 -10.88 -15.37
CA ASP A 106 -10.60 -11.06 -16.17
C ASP A 106 -11.83 -10.42 -15.50
N PRO A 107 -12.82 -9.92 -16.27
CA PRO A 107 -13.96 -9.19 -15.72
C PRO A 107 -14.78 -9.96 -14.68
N ALA A 108 -14.97 -11.26 -14.88
CA ALA A 108 -15.76 -12.07 -13.97
C ALA A 108 -15.08 -12.17 -12.60
N TYR A 109 -13.77 -12.41 -12.58
CA TYR A 109 -12.98 -12.41 -11.36
C TYR A 109 -12.92 -11.03 -10.69
N VAL A 110 -12.66 -9.95 -11.45
CA VAL A 110 -12.62 -8.57 -10.93
C VAL A 110 -13.88 -8.25 -10.12
N ARG A 111 -15.06 -8.55 -10.70
CA ARG A 111 -16.34 -8.34 -10.03
C ARG A 111 -16.47 -9.21 -8.79
N ALA A 112 -16.23 -10.52 -8.92
CA ALA A 112 -16.35 -11.44 -7.79
C ALA A 112 -15.43 -11.05 -6.62
N ALA A 113 -14.21 -10.61 -6.90
CA ALA A 113 -13.28 -10.11 -5.90
C ALA A 113 -13.79 -8.83 -5.22
N CYS A 114 -14.35 -7.89 -5.98
CA CYS A 114 -14.92 -6.65 -5.44
C CYS A 114 -16.08 -6.94 -4.48
N GLU A 115 -17.06 -7.76 -4.89
CA GLU A 115 -18.19 -8.14 -4.04
C GLU A 115 -17.71 -8.82 -2.75
N ALA A 116 -16.70 -9.70 -2.87
CA ALA A 116 -16.16 -10.41 -1.73
C ALA A 116 -15.42 -9.46 -0.77
N SER A 117 -14.66 -8.49 -1.28
CA SER A 117 -14.01 -7.45 -0.46
C SER A 117 -15.02 -6.58 0.26
N LEU A 118 -16.07 -6.10 -0.42
CA LEU A 118 -17.18 -5.33 0.19
C LEU A 118 -17.80 -6.10 1.35
N LYS A 119 -18.12 -7.38 1.14
CA LYS A 119 -18.68 -8.25 2.19
C LYS A 119 -17.74 -8.45 3.37
N ARG A 120 -16.44 -8.67 3.14
CA ARG A 120 -15.46 -8.86 4.22
C ARG A 120 -15.22 -7.60 5.03
N LEU A 121 -15.18 -6.46 4.34
CA LEU A 121 -15.03 -5.14 4.94
C LEU A 121 -16.32 -4.65 5.63
N ASP A 122 -17.47 -5.27 5.34
CA ASP A 122 -18.78 -4.86 5.85
C ASP A 122 -19.12 -3.40 5.45
N ILE A 123 -18.88 -3.06 4.17
CA ILE A 123 -19.11 -1.73 3.58
C ILE A 123 -19.78 -1.83 2.22
N ASP A 124 -20.47 -0.75 1.81
CA ASP A 124 -21.12 -0.67 0.50
C ASP A 124 -20.22 -0.12 -0.61
N CYS A 125 -19.12 0.57 -0.24
CA CYS A 125 -18.27 1.27 -1.19
C CYS A 125 -16.79 1.31 -0.75
N ILE A 126 -15.89 0.89 -1.65
CA ILE A 126 -14.44 1.00 -1.51
C ILE A 126 -14.00 2.37 -2.06
N ASP A 127 -13.18 3.11 -1.31
CA ASP A 127 -12.72 4.43 -1.79
C ASP A 127 -11.72 4.27 -2.94
N LEU A 128 -10.72 3.41 -2.79
CA LEU A 128 -9.71 3.18 -3.83
C LEU A 128 -9.47 1.68 -4.04
N TYR A 129 -9.73 1.18 -5.25
CA TYR A 129 -9.57 -0.23 -5.57
C TYR A 129 -8.45 -0.45 -6.58
N TYR A 130 -7.46 -1.25 -6.18
CA TYR A 130 -6.28 -1.53 -7.00
C TYR A 130 -6.37 -2.89 -7.70
N GLN A 131 -5.94 -2.94 -8.96
CA GLN A 131 -5.37 -4.18 -9.48
C GLN A 131 -3.97 -4.35 -8.87
N HIS A 132 -3.78 -5.38 -8.06
CA HIS A 132 -2.57 -5.59 -7.26
C HIS A 132 -1.36 -5.97 -8.13
N ARG A 133 -1.57 -6.75 -9.18
CA ARG A 133 -0.56 -7.07 -10.21
C ARG A 133 -1.23 -7.12 -11.57
N ILE A 134 -0.50 -6.76 -12.62
CA ILE A 134 -1.02 -6.75 -13.99
C ILE A 134 -1.10 -8.19 -14.52
N ASP A 135 -2.29 -8.63 -14.90
CA ASP A 135 -2.48 -9.87 -15.64
C ASP A 135 -2.05 -9.67 -17.10
N THR A 136 -0.98 -10.32 -17.53
CA THR A 136 -0.42 -10.16 -18.88
C THR A 136 -1.17 -10.97 -19.94
N ARG A 137 -2.12 -11.83 -19.54
CA ARG A 137 -2.95 -12.65 -20.44
C ARG A 137 -4.20 -11.91 -20.89
N VAL A 138 -4.61 -10.88 -20.15
CA VAL A 138 -5.81 -10.07 -20.42
C VAL A 138 -5.37 -8.66 -20.80
N PRO A 139 -5.85 -8.08 -21.91
CA PRO A 139 -5.60 -6.67 -22.21
C PRO A 139 -6.10 -5.79 -21.07
N ILE A 140 -5.26 -4.84 -20.62
CA ILE A 140 -5.58 -3.99 -19.47
C ILE A 140 -6.92 -3.24 -19.63
N GLU A 141 -7.30 -2.89 -20.87
CA GLU A 141 -8.56 -2.24 -21.18
C GLU A 141 -9.78 -3.07 -20.79
N VAL A 142 -9.67 -4.39 -20.86
CA VAL A 142 -10.74 -5.31 -20.46
C VAL A 142 -10.91 -5.29 -18.94
N THR A 143 -9.80 -5.33 -18.19
CA THR A 143 -9.82 -5.23 -16.73
C THR A 143 -10.35 -3.88 -16.26
N ILE A 144 -9.83 -2.78 -16.81
CA ILE A 144 -10.30 -1.42 -16.46
C ILE A 144 -11.74 -1.21 -16.91
N GLY A 145 -12.16 -1.81 -18.02
CA GLY A 145 -13.55 -1.77 -18.46
C GLY A 145 -14.53 -2.33 -17.43
N GLU A 146 -14.14 -3.39 -16.70
CA GLU A 146 -14.97 -3.91 -15.60
C GLU A 146 -14.89 -3.04 -14.35
N LEU A 147 -13.71 -2.54 -13.98
CA LEU A 147 -13.56 -1.62 -12.85
C LEU A 147 -14.37 -0.34 -13.06
N LYS A 148 -14.43 0.17 -14.30
CA LYS A 148 -15.28 1.31 -14.67
C LYS A 148 -16.75 1.05 -14.36
N LYS A 149 -17.29 -0.14 -14.67
CA LYS A 149 -18.67 -0.50 -14.33
C LYS A 149 -18.89 -0.51 -12.81
N LEU A 150 -17.93 -1.05 -12.05
CA LEU A 150 -18.00 -1.03 -10.59
C LEU A 150 -18.01 0.40 -10.02
N VAL A 151 -17.34 1.34 -10.69
CA VAL A 151 -17.42 2.77 -10.37
C VAL A 151 -18.81 3.34 -10.70
N GLU A 152 -19.34 3.05 -11.88
CA GLU A 152 -20.69 3.49 -12.30
C GLU A 152 -21.80 2.92 -11.39
N GLU A 153 -21.60 1.72 -10.86
CA GLU A 153 -22.48 1.08 -9.87
C GLU A 153 -22.30 1.62 -8.43
N GLY A 154 -21.32 2.50 -8.20
CA GLY A 154 -21.05 3.08 -6.89
C GLY A 154 -20.33 2.17 -5.89
N LYS A 155 -19.84 1.00 -6.34
CA LYS A 155 -19.12 0.02 -5.50
C LYS A 155 -17.67 0.43 -5.21
N VAL A 156 -17.09 1.19 -6.12
CA VAL A 156 -15.73 1.73 -6.05
C VAL A 156 -15.77 3.22 -6.38
N LYS A 157 -15.05 4.07 -5.67
CA LYS A 157 -14.95 5.50 -6.04
C LYS A 157 -13.81 5.80 -7.00
N TYR A 158 -12.64 5.21 -6.75
CA TYR A 158 -11.41 5.47 -7.48
C TYR A 158 -10.70 4.18 -7.86
N ILE A 159 -10.01 4.19 -9.01
CA ILE A 159 -9.23 3.06 -9.50
C ILE A 159 -7.75 3.33 -9.32
N GLY A 160 -7.02 2.34 -8.82
CA GLY A 160 -5.57 2.35 -8.76
C GLY A 160 -4.97 1.16 -9.51
N LEU A 161 -3.68 1.28 -9.80
CA LEU A 161 -2.86 0.18 -10.31
C LEU A 161 -1.62 0.00 -9.43
N SER A 162 -1.10 -1.22 -9.36
CA SER A 162 0.18 -1.49 -8.69
C SER A 162 1.14 -2.24 -9.61
N GLU A 163 2.41 -1.85 -9.55
CA GLU A 163 3.50 -2.48 -10.33
C GLU A 163 3.21 -2.53 -11.85
N ALA A 164 2.63 -1.46 -12.40
CA ALA A 164 2.33 -1.34 -13.83
C ALA A 164 3.44 -0.59 -14.60
N SER A 165 3.69 -0.99 -15.84
CA SER A 165 4.58 -0.25 -16.74
C SER A 165 3.93 1.05 -17.25
N ALA A 166 4.75 2.01 -17.68
CA ALA A 166 4.27 3.26 -18.25
C ALA A 166 3.29 3.08 -19.43
N SER A 167 3.53 2.09 -20.30
CA SER A 167 2.62 1.79 -21.42
C SER A 167 1.28 1.26 -20.96
N THR A 168 1.26 0.36 -19.96
CA THR A 168 0.03 -0.16 -19.36
C THR A 168 -0.76 0.95 -18.67
N ILE A 169 -0.08 1.85 -17.96
CA ILE A 169 -0.69 3.00 -17.28
C ILE A 169 -1.47 3.88 -18.27
N ARG A 170 -0.84 4.26 -19.39
CA ARG A 170 -1.47 5.12 -20.41
C ARG A 170 -2.72 4.46 -21.00
N ARG A 171 -2.61 3.17 -21.35
CA ARG A 171 -3.73 2.39 -21.89
C ARG A 171 -4.89 2.26 -20.90
N ALA A 172 -4.59 1.98 -19.64
CA ALA A 172 -5.56 1.91 -18.56
C ALA A 172 -6.29 3.26 -18.38
N HIS A 173 -5.52 4.34 -18.27
CA HIS A 173 -6.02 5.69 -18.03
C HIS A 173 -6.91 6.20 -19.18
N ALA A 174 -6.67 5.75 -20.41
CA ALA A 174 -7.51 6.07 -21.56
C ALA A 174 -8.92 5.43 -21.50
N VAL A 175 -9.09 4.33 -20.76
CA VAL A 175 -10.41 3.67 -20.57
C VAL A 175 -11.19 4.30 -19.42
N HIS A 176 -10.51 4.52 -18.29
CA HIS A 176 -11.05 5.22 -17.13
C HIS A 176 -9.89 5.88 -16.36
N PRO A 177 -10.06 7.10 -15.80
CA PRO A 177 -9.00 7.77 -15.06
C PRO A 177 -8.45 6.92 -13.91
N ILE A 178 -7.14 6.65 -13.96
CA ILE A 178 -6.42 6.01 -12.87
C ILE A 178 -6.03 7.09 -11.86
N THR A 179 -6.42 6.92 -10.60
CA THR A 179 -6.18 7.91 -9.53
C THR A 179 -4.80 7.75 -8.89
N ALA A 180 -4.35 6.50 -8.70
CA ALA A 180 -3.11 6.22 -7.99
C ALA A 180 -2.31 5.06 -8.60
N MET A 181 -0.98 5.20 -8.57
CA MET A 181 -0.01 4.14 -8.85
C MET A 181 0.70 3.76 -7.56
N GLN A 182 0.60 2.49 -7.17
CA GLN A 182 1.32 1.95 -6.03
C GLN A 182 2.57 1.17 -6.47
N LEU A 183 3.75 1.57 -6.00
CA LEU A 183 5.02 0.95 -6.39
C LEU A 183 6.08 1.02 -5.28
N GLU A 184 7.12 0.19 -5.38
CA GLU A 184 8.29 0.33 -4.50
C GLU A 184 9.07 1.61 -4.84
N TRP A 185 9.13 2.56 -3.90
CA TRP A 185 9.95 3.78 -4.06
C TRP A 185 10.65 4.13 -2.77
N SER A 186 11.98 4.12 -2.80
CA SER A 186 12.83 4.44 -1.66
C SER A 186 14.20 4.92 -2.16
N LEU A 187 15.11 5.25 -1.26
CA LEU A 187 16.50 5.54 -1.63
C LEU A 187 17.20 4.35 -2.34
N TRP A 188 16.67 3.14 -2.21
CA TRP A 188 17.17 1.92 -2.86
C TRP A 188 16.53 1.60 -4.20
N SER A 189 15.28 1.99 -4.39
CA SER A 189 14.45 1.57 -5.52
C SER A 189 13.94 2.82 -6.21
N ARG A 190 14.69 3.26 -7.24
CA ARG A 190 14.45 4.52 -7.97
C ARG A 190 14.22 4.33 -9.48
N ASP A 191 14.15 3.08 -9.95
CA ASP A 191 13.97 2.78 -11.38
C ASP A 191 12.67 3.35 -11.95
N ALA A 192 11.63 3.47 -11.12
CA ALA A 192 10.36 4.10 -11.48
C ALA A 192 10.52 5.55 -11.96
N GLU A 193 11.59 6.26 -11.56
CA GLU A 193 11.83 7.65 -11.94
C GLU A 193 12.15 7.84 -13.43
N LYS A 194 12.57 6.77 -14.11
CA LYS A 194 12.89 6.83 -15.55
C LYS A 194 11.63 7.03 -16.40
N GLU A 195 10.56 6.31 -16.10
CA GLU A 195 9.38 6.25 -16.98
C GLU A 195 8.04 6.32 -16.24
N ILE A 196 7.91 5.65 -15.09
CA ILE A 196 6.64 5.54 -14.37
C ILE A 196 6.27 6.88 -13.71
N ILE A 197 7.19 7.47 -12.93
CA ILE A 197 6.95 8.75 -12.25
C ILE A 197 6.65 9.89 -13.25
N PRO A 198 7.40 10.07 -14.35
CA PRO A 198 7.05 11.05 -15.38
C PRO A 198 5.67 10.80 -16.00
N THR A 199 5.33 9.54 -16.31
CA THR A 199 4.02 9.19 -16.89
C THR A 199 2.88 9.49 -15.92
N CYS A 200 3.01 9.12 -14.64
CA CYS A 200 2.02 9.45 -13.62
C CYS A 200 1.86 10.95 -13.45
N ARG A 201 2.96 11.72 -13.45
CA ARG A 201 2.92 13.18 -13.36
C ARG A 201 2.17 13.81 -14.53
N GLU A 202 2.47 13.37 -15.75
CA GLU A 202 1.81 13.84 -16.98
C GLU A 202 0.29 13.60 -16.94
N LEU A 203 -0.13 12.42 -16.47
CA LEU A 203 -1.53 12.00 -16.42
C LEU A 203 -2.26 12.46 -15.13
N GLY A 204 -1.58 13.18 -14.24
CA GLY A 204 -2.14 13.62 -12.97
C GLY A 204 -2.51 12.47 -12.02
N ILE A 205 -1.73 11.39 -12.02
CA ILE A 205 -1.89 10.19 -11.19
C ILE A 205 -1.02 10.33 -9.93
N GLY A 206 -1.60 10.06 -8.76
CA GLY A 206 -0.90 10.06 -7.48
C GLY A 206 0.05 8.87 -7.32
N ILE A 207 1.10 9.02 -6.51
CA ILE A 207 2.03 7.93 -6.17
C ILE A 207 1.82 7.49 -4.73
N VAL A 208 1.65 6.19 -4.53
CA VAL A 208 1.67 5.56 -3.21
C VAL A 208 2.92 4.67 -3.13
N ALA A 209 3.92 5.12 -2.38
CA ALA A 209 5.16 4.38 -2.23
C ALA A 209 5.03 3.30 -1.14
N TYR A 210 5.25 2.04 -1.48
CA TYR A 210 5.43 0.99 -0.48
C TYR A 210 6.93 0.77 -0.18
N SER A 211 7.21 0.24 1.01
CA SER A 211 8.57 0.04 1.52
C SER A 211 9.50 1.28 1.41
N PRO A 212 9.03 2.52 1.72
CA PRO A 212 9.86 3.72 1.57
C PRO A 212 11.09 3.71 2.48
N LEU A 213 11.04 2.96 3.59
CA LEU A 213 12.15 2.77 4.53
C LEU A 213 13.08 1.60 4.17
N GLY A 214 13.06 1.11 2.92
CA GLY A 214 13.89 -0.02 2.51
C GLY A 214 13.62 -1.27 3.34
N ARG A 215 12.33 -1.58 3.59
CA ARG A 215 11.89 -2.73 4.39
C ARG A 215 12.47 -2.74 5.83
N GLY A 216 12.70 -1.55 6.38
CA GLY A 216 13.21 -1.30 7.73
C GLY A 216 14.70 -0.94 7.78
N PHE A 217 15.45 -1.14 6.69
CA PHE A 217 16.88 -0.86 6.67
C PHE A 217 17.20 0.63 6.87
N LEU A 218 16.45 1.53 6.23
CA LEU A 218 16.74 2.96 6.32
C LEU A 218 16.37 3.57 7.68
N SER A 219 15.66 2.83 8.54
CA SER A 219 15.38 3.23 9.93
C SER A 219 16.32 2.57 10.95
N SER A 220 16.72 1.33 10.73
CA SER A 220 17.42 0.52 11.74
C SER A 220 18.86 0.14 11.35
N GLY A 221 19.26 0.45 10.13
CA GLY A 221 20.59 0.19 9.61
C GLY A 221 20.92 -1.30 9.43
N PRO A 222 22.21 -1.63 9.24
CA PRO A 222 22.65 -3.00 8.96
C PRO A 222 22.40 -3.98 10.11
N LYS A 223 22.41 -3.50 11.37
CA LYS A 223 22.16 -4.31 12.57
C LYS A 223 20.78 -4.98 12.56
N MET A 224 19.82 -4.43 11.82
CA MET A 224 18.50 -5.05 11.66
C MET A 224 18.60 -6.49 11.15
N VAL A 225 19.54 -6.79 10.24
CA VAL A 225 19.65 -8.13 9.63
C VAL A 225 19.97 -9.20 10.69
N GLU A 226 20.75 -8.84 11.70
CA GLU A 226 21.12 -9.71 12.82
C GLU A 226 19.93 -10.01 13.75
N THR A 227 18.95 -9.10 13.82
CA THR A 227 17.78 -9.23 14.71
C THR A 227 16.56 -9.84 14.02
N LEU A 228 16.61 -10.06 12.71
CA LEU A 228 15.55 -10.73 11.98
C LEU A 228 15.39 -12.19 12.46
N PRO A 229 14.16 -12.69 12.64
CA PRO A 229 13.90 -14.12 12.83
C PRO A 229 14.52 -14.96 11.71
N GLU A 230 14.85 -16.22 12.01
CA GLU A 230 15.44 -17.15 11.03
C GLU A 230 14.57 -17.31 9.77
N GLU A 231 13.26 -17.44 9.97
CA GLU A 231 12.26 -17.62 8.92
C GLU A 231 11.85 -16.31 8.21
N ASP A 232 12.48 -15.17 8.52
CA ASP A 232 12.11 -13.90 7.90
C ASP A 232 12.55 -13.86 6.42
N PRO A 233 11.63 -13.70 5.46
CA PRO A 233 11.96 -13.77 4.04
C PRO A 233 12.93 -12.67 3.60
N ARG A 234 13.06 -11.57 4.37
CA ARG A 234 14.05 -10.53 4.08
C ARG A 234 15.48 -11.06 4.12
N LYS A 235 15.79 -12.09 4.92
CA LYS A 235 17.13 -12.69 4.96
C LYS A 235 17.60 -13.26 3.61
N HIS A 236 16.67 -13.56 2.70
CA HIS A 236 16.98 -14.07 1.36
C HIS A 236 17.01 -12.99 0.28
N LEU A 237 16.69 -11.73 0.60
CA LEU A 237 16.74 -10.67 -0.41
C LEU A 237 18.20 -10.34 -0.75
N PRO A 238 18.55 -10.14 -2.03
CA PRO A 238 19.90 -9.77 -2.45
C PRO A 238 20.46 -8.56 -1.70
N ARG A 239 19.61 -7.56 -1.41
CA ARG A 239 19.99 -6.32 -0.71
C ARG A 239 20.46 -6.53 0.74
N PHE A 240 20.11 -7.66 1.36
CA PHE A 240 20.51 -8.02 2.72
C PHE A 240 21.65 -9.05 2.76
N GLN A 241 22.18 -9.47 1.62
CA GLN A 241 23.36 -10.34 1.57
C GLN A 241 24.64 -9.56 1.93
N PRO A 242 25.65 -10.21 2.54
CA PRO A 242 26.80 -9.52 3.16
C PRO A 242 27.48 -8.47 2.27
N GLU A 243 27.76 -8.80 1.00
CA GLU A 243 28.43 -7.89 0.06
C GLU A 243 27.60 -6.63 -0.24
N ASN A 244 26.30 -6.81 -0.43
CA ASN A 244 25.37 -5.70 -0.67
C ASN A 244 25.08 -4.91 0.61
N LEU A 245 25.10 -5.57 1.77
CA LEU A 245 24.85 -4.93 3.05
C LEU A 245 25.92 -3.88 3.37
N GLU A 246 27.20 -4.19 3.14
CA GLU A 246 28.31 -3.24 3.31
C GLU A 246 28.20 -2.06 2.35
N HIS A 247 27.78 -2.30 1.10
CA HIS A 247 27.51 -1.21 0.16
C HIS A 247 26.35 -0.32 0.66
N ASN A 248 25.24 -0.95 1.07
CA ASN A 248 24.04 -0.26 1.52
C ASN A 248 24.24 0.50 2.84
N LYS A 249 25.15 0.05 3.70
CA LYS A 249 25.50 0.71 4.96
C LYS A 249 25.94 2.16 4.74
N ARG A 250 26.71 2.45 3.69
CA ARG A 250 27.16 3.80 3.35
C ARG A 250 25.98 4.76 3.11
N LEU A 251 24.91 4.26 2.51
CA LEU A 251 23.70 5.05 2.28
C LEU A 251 22.98 5.35 3.60
N TYR A 252 22.89 4.36 4.50
CA TYR A 252 22.31 4.55 5.84
C TYR A 252 23.12 5.55 6.66
N GLU A 253 24.45 5.45 6.68
CA GLU A 253 25.33 6.41 7.35
C GLU A 253 25.10 7.83 6.83
N ARG A 254 24.97 7.99 5.51
CA ARG A 254 24.70 9.31 4.93
C ARG A 254 23.34 9.88 5.35
N VAL A 255 22.31 9.04 5.48
CA VAL A 255 21.00 9.46 6.00
C VAL A 255 21.11 9.92 7.45
N ASN A 256 21.87 9.20 8.29
CA ASN A 256 22.11 9.59 9.68
C ASN A 256 22.86 10.92 9.81
N ASP A 257 23.89 11.15 8.98
CA ASP A 257 24.62 12.42 8.97
C ASP A 257 23.66 13.60 8.70
N MET A 258 22.78 13.45 7.69
CA MET A 258 21.77 14.46 7.36
C MET A 258 20.74 14.67 8.48
N GLN A 259 20.42 13.61 9.23
CA GLN A 259 19.51 13.68 10.38
C GLN A 259 20.11 14.51 11.52
N ILE A 260 21.39 14.30 11.81
CA ILE A 260 22.16 15.06 12.81
C ILE A 260 22.24 16.54 12.41
N GLU A 261 22.59 16.83 11.15
CA GLU A 261 22.67 18.21 10.63
C GLU A 261 21.33 18.96 10.75
N ARG A 262 20.20 18.26 10.63
CA ARG A 262 18.85 18.84 10.70
C ARG A 262 18.25 18.85 12.11
N GLY A 263 18.97 18.34 13.11
CA GLY A 263 18.47 18.27 14.49
C GLY A 263 17.24 17.37 14.65
N ALA A 264 17.01 16.42 13.73
CA ALA A 264 15.90 15.49 13.87
C ALA A 264 16.28 14.35 14.85
N PRO A 265 15.36 13.86 15.69
CA PRO A 265 15.67 12.86 16.70
C PRO A 265 16.15 11.57 16.03
N LEU A 266 17.34 11.09 16.40
CA LEU A 266 17.92 9.83 15.94
C LEU A 266 16.94 8.67 16.24
N HIS A 267 16.77 7.76 15.29
CA HIS A 267 16.01 6.54 15.55
C HIS A 267 16.84 5.67 16.51
N SER A 268 16.44 5.63 17.79
CA SER A 268 17.04 4.77 18.83
C SER A 268 16.63 3.32 18.66
#